data_AF-A0A165WUV9-F1
#
_entry.id   AF-A0A165WUV9-F1
#
_cell.length_a   1.000
_cell.length_b   1.000
_cell.length_c   1.000
_cell.angle_alpha   90.00
_cell.angle_beta   90.00
_cell.angle_gamma   90.00
#
_symmetry.space_group_name_H-M   'P 1'
#
loop_
_entity.id
_entity.type
_entity.pdbx_description
1 polymer ?
#
loop_
_entity_poly.entity_id
_entity_poly.type
_entity_poly.pdbx_seq_one_letter_code
_entity_poly.pdbx_strand_id
1 'polypeptide(L)'
;WSVRHATQAAQKLPTDWEDQCKRAHLRIAYSIKEHNIPSALYVNSDQTQVVYAQGASMTWAETGARQVSTVGEEEKRAFTCTVSVANDGTLLPFQAIYKGLTKVSQPAEKAPYREECISAGMLIEHSGTDTYWANQETMRHLVDQVIQPYFDRRIEELGLPATQKCIWQIDAWSVHRSEEFRTWMKKEHKNIILMFVPGGCT
;
A
#
# COMPACT_ATOMS: atom_id res chain seq x y z
N TRP A 1 -23.26 31.60 9.59
CA TRP A 1 -22.60 30.30 9.85
C TRP A 1 -23.67 29.25 10.10
N SER A 2 -23.54 28.08 9.48
CA SER A 2 -24.47 26.93 9.61
C SER A 2 -23.69 25.63 9.71
N VAL A 3 -24.24 24.66 10.45
CA VAL A 3 -23.71 23.28 10.51
C VAL A 3 -23.86 22.62 9.14
N ARG A 4 -22.81 21.96 8.65
CA ARG A 4 -22.76 21.37 7.32
C ARG A 4 -22.02 20.02 7.35
N HIS A 5 -22.39 19.16 6.40
CA HIS A 5 -21.82 17.83 6.18
C HIS A 5 -20.98 17.82 4.89
N ALA A 6 -19.97 16.95 4.82
CA ALA A 6 -19.15 16.79 3.62
C ALA A 6 -19.97 16.29 2.42
N THR A 7 -19.74 16.85 1.22
CA THR A 7 -20.50 16.55 0.00
C THR A 7 -19.64 16.19 -1.22
N GLN A 8 -18.34 15.93 -1.06
CA GLN A 8 -17.52 15.47 -2.19
C GLN A 8 -17.83 14.01 -2.52
N ALA A 9 -18.22 13.76 -3.78
CA ALA A 9 -18.52 12.43 -4.26
C ALA A 9 -17.28 11.53 -4.28
N ALA A 10 -17.44 10.29 -3.83
CA ALA A 10 -16.47 9.22 -4.04
C ALA A 10 -16.24 9.00 -5.54
N GLN A 11 -15.02 8.58 -5.88
CA GLN A 11 -14.51 8.39 -7.24
C GLN A 11 -15.52 7.68 -8.18
N LYS A 12 -15.63 8.16 -9.43
CA LYS A 12 -16.47 7.53 -10.45
C LYS A 12 -15.70 6.41 -11.15
N LEU A 13 -16.36 5.28 -11.38
CA LEU A 13 -15.81 4.17 -12.18
C LEU A 13 -15.47 4.66 -13.61
N PRO A 14 -14.35 4.19 -14.19
CA PRO A 14 -14.08 4.38 -15.61
C PRO A 14 -15.18 3.77 -16.49
N THR A 15 -15.41 4.33 -17.67
CA THR A 15 -16.45 3.81 -18.59
C THR A 15 -16.20 2.35 -19.00
N ASP A 16 -14.94 1.91 -19.08
CA ASP A 16 -14.52 0.57 -19.49
C ASP A 16 -14.09 -0.32 -18.31
N TRP A 17 -14.51 -0.01 -17.08
CA TRP A 17 -14.08 -0.71 -15.87
C TRP A 17 -14.27 -2.23 -15.94
N GLU A 18 -15.37 -2.72 -16.52
CA GLU A 18 -15.64 -4.15 -16.67
C GLU A 18 -14.56 -4.86 -17.49
N ASP A 19 -14.16 -4.24 -18.61
CA ASP A 19 -13.13 -4.78 -19.50
C ASP A 19 -11.74 -4.68 -18.87
N GLN A 20 -11.46 -3.61 -18.12
CA GLN A 20 -10.24 -3.51 -17.32
C GLN A 20 -10.15 -4.61 -16.26
N CYS A 21 -11.20 -4.80 -15.47
CA CYS A 21 -11.29 -5.84 -14.44
C CYS A 21 -11.19 -7.24 -15.06
N LYS A 22 -11.89 -7.49 -16.17
CA LYS A 22 -11.82 -8.78 -16.89
C LYS A 22 -10.40 -9.06 -17.38
N ARG A 23 -9.71 -8.08 -17.97
CA ARG A 23 -8.33 -8.24 -18.41
C ARG A 23 -7.38 -8.49 -17.24
N ALA A 24 -7.53 -7.77 -16.13
CA ALA A 24 -6.72 -8.00 -14.93
C ALA A 24 -6.94 -9.41 -14.37
N HIS A 25 -8.19 -9.83 -14.23
CA HIS A 25 -8.56 -11.17 -13.79
C HIS A 25 -7.94 -12.26 -14.67
N LEU A 26 -8.06 -12.14 -16.00
CA LEU A 26 -7.49 -13.11 -16.93
C LEU A 26 -5.96 -13.17 -16.86
N ARG A 27 -5.27 -12.04 -16.66
CA ARG A 27 -3.80 -12.03 -16.47
C ARG A 27 -3.40 -12.76 -15.20
N ILE A 28 -4.09 -12.52 -14.09
CA ILE A 28 -3.83 -13.19 -12.81
C ILE A 28 -4.07 -14.69 -12.97
N ALA A 29 -5.22 -15.09 -13.50
CA ALA A 29 -5.57 -16.49 -13.73
C ALA A 29 -4.55 -17.19 -14.64
N TYR A 30 -4.12 -16.53 -15.71
CA TYR A 30 -3.08 -17.03 -16.60
C TYR A 30 -1.75 -17.23 -15.85
N SER A 31 -1.26 -16.22 -15.12
CA SER A 31 0.01 -16.33 -14.39
C SER A 31 0.01 -17.40 -13.30
N ILE A 32 -1.11 -17.54 -12.58
CA ILE A 32 -1.29 -18.60 -11.57
C ILE A 32 -1.19 -19.97 -12.25
N LYS A 33 -1.91 -20.17 -13.36
CA LYS A 33 -1.92 -21.43 -14.10
C LYS A 33 -0.54 -21.75 -14.70
N GLU A 34 0.07 -20.79 -15.40
CA GLU A 34 1.31 -20.98 -16.15
C GLU A 34 2.51 -21.27 -15.25
N HIS A 35 2.56 -20.62 -14.08
CA HIS A 35 3.68 -20.76 -13.15
C HIS A 35 3.35 -21.60 -11.91
N ASN A 36 2.18 -22.27 -11.89
CA ASN A 36 1.71 -23.07 -10.76
C ASN A 36 1.81 -22.34 -9.42
N ILE A 37 1.39 -21.07 -9.37
CA ILE A 37 1.59 -20.19 -8.21
C ILE A 37 0.63 -20.61 -7.09
N PRO A 38 1.12 -21.12 -5.94
CA PRO A 38 0.26 -21.45 -4.82
C PRO A 38 -0.34 -20.21 -4.16
N SER A 39 -1.44 -20.39 -3.42
CA SER A 39 -2.11 -19.30 -2.70
C SER A 39 -1.16 -18.48 -1.81
N ALA A 40 -0.24 -19.15 -1.12
CA ALA A 40 0.75 -18.51 -0.25
C ALA A 40 1.73 -17.56 -0.98
N LEU A 41 1.90 -17.73 -2.31
CA LEU A 41 2.80 -16.93 -3.14
C LEU A 41 2.08 -15.86 -3.98
N TYR A 42 0.83 -15.56 -3.63
CA TYR A 42 0.10 -14.40 -4.12
C TYR A 42 -0.12 -13.44 -2.95
N VAL A 43 0.58 -12.31 -2.93
CA VAL A 43 0.39 -11.24 -1.96
C VAL A 43 -0.31 -10.04 -2.62
N ASN A 44 -1.31 -9.51 -1.94
CA ASN A 44 -1.92 -8.22 -2.24
C ASN A 44 -1.46 -7.20 -1.19
N SER A 45 -1.13 -5.98 -1.62
CA SER A 45 -0.84 -4.88 -0.71
C SER A 45 -1.68 -3.66 -1.04
N ASP A 46 -2.07 -2.94 0.01
CA ASP A 46 -2.76 -1.67 -0.09
C ASP A 46 -2.14 -0.63 0.85
N GLN A 47 -2.26 0.64 0.47
CA GLN A 47 -1.75 1.78 1.24
C GLN A 47 -2.92 2.60 1.78
N THR A 48 -2.98 2.74 3.10
CA THR A 48 -4.03 3.51 3.76
C THR A 48 -3.44 4.64 4.58
N GLN A 49 -4.19 5.74 4.67
CA GLN A 49 -3.84 6.86 5.55
C GLN A 49 -4.35 6.57 6.95
N VAL A 50 -3.45 6.58 7.93
CA VAL A 50 -3.81 6.52 9.34
C VAL A 50 -3.76 7.93 9.92
N VAL A 51 -4.93 8.48 10.21
CA VAL A 51 -5.08 9.81 10.81
C VAL A 51 -4.84 9.76 12.31
N TYR A 52 -4.01 10.67 12.86
CA TYR A 52 -3.72 10.72 14.30
C TYR A 52 -4.93 11.14 15.14
N ALA A 53 -5.79 11.97 14.57
CA ALA A 53 -7.04 12.39 15.16
C ALA A 53 -8.13 12.23 14.10
N GLN A 54 -9.14 11.42 14.40
CA GLN A 54 -10.32 11.34 13.55
C GLN A 54 -11.06 12.68 13.62
N GLY A 55 -11.27 13.28 12.47
CA GLY A 55 -12.12 14.45 12.31
C GLY A 55 -13.59 14.16 12.63
N ALA A 56 -14.36 15.21 12.88
CA ALA A 56 -15.82 15.12 12.86
C ALA A 56 -16.31 15.43 11.44
N SER A 57 -17.34 14.72 10.95
CA SER A 57 -17.99 14.99 9.65
C SER A 57 -18.81 16.29 9.62
N MET A 58 -18.70 17.09 10.68
CA MET A 58 -19.47 18.30 10.91
C MET A 58 -18.53 19.46 11.21
N THR A 59 -18.73 20.57 10.52
CA THR A 59 -18.01 21.83 10.74
C THR A 59 -18.98 23.00 10.68
N TRP A 60 -18.50 24.17 11.10
CA TRP A 60 -19.20 25.44 10.91
C TRP A 60 -18.66 26.12 9.65
N ALA A 61 -19.53 26.32 8.66
CA ALA A 61 -19.20 27.06 7.44
C ALA A 61 -20.15 28.25 7.24
N GLU A 62 -19.74 29.22 6.43
CA GLU A 62 -20.57 30.37 6.10
C GLU A 62 -21.90 29.92 5.48
N THR A 63 -22.99 30.59 5.84
CA THR A 63 -24.33 30.19 5.38
C THR A 63 -24.44 30.44 3.87
N GLY A 64 -24.46 29.36 3.08
CA GLY A 64 -24.46 29.44 1.61
C GLY A 64 -23.18 28.92 0.94
N ALA A 65 -22.18 28.49 1.72
CA ALA A 65 -20.99 27.85 1.20
C ALA A 65 -21.32 26.59 0.38
N ARG A 66 -20.76 26.51 -0.85
CA ARG A 66 -20.94 25.37 -1.77
C ARG A 66 -19.95 24.23 -1.51
N GLN A 67 -18.81 24.55 -0.89
CA GLN A 67 -17.78 23.61 -0.48
C GLN A 67 -17.48 23.87 0.98
N VAL A 68 -17.45 22.80 1.77
CA VAL A 68 -17.30 22.87 3.22
C VAL A 68 -16.19 21.92 3.61
N SER A 69 -15.12 22.49 4.17
CA SER A 69 -13.95 21.75 4.62
C SER A 69 -14.07 21.34 6.09
N THR A 70 -13.80 20.07 6.39
CA THR A 70 -13.77 19.58 7.78
C THR A 70 -12.34 19.21 8.18
N VAL A 71 -12.03 19.38 9.48
CA VAL A 71 -10.79 18.88 10.07
C VAL A 71 -10.79 17.36 9.91
N GLY A 72 -9.70 16.78 9.37
CA GLY A 72 -9.61 15.35 9.05
C GLY A 72 -9.97 14.98 7.61
N GLU A 73 -10.66 15.85 6.86
CA GLU A 73 -10.87 15.67 5.41
C GLU A 73 -9.86 16.47 4.58
N GLU A 74 -9.61 17.74 4.90
CA GLU A 74 -8.64 18.59 4.17
C GLU A 74 -7.27 18.70 4.86
N GLU A 75 -7.24 19.00 6.17
CA GLU A 75 -5.99 19.01 6.95
C GLU A 75 -5.80 17.66 7.64
N LYS A 76 -5.04 16.77 7.00
CA LYS A 76 -4.73 15.43 7.53
C LYS A 76 -3.34 15.40 8.14
N ARG A 77 -3.29 15.34 9.47
CA ARG A 77 -2.11 14.80 10.18
C ARG A 77 -2.23 13.29 10.14
N ALA A 78 -1.48 12.66 9.26
CA ALA A 78 -1.52 11.23 9.04
C ALA A 78 -0.12 10.67 8.78
N PHE A 79 -0.03 9.34 8.84
CA PHE A 79 1.06 8.57 8.25
C PHE A 79 0.47 7.58 7.24
N THR A 80 1.27 7.13 6.27
CA THR A 80 0.85 6.06 5.36
C THR A 80 1.16 4.72 6.02
N CYS A 81 0.20 3.81 6.06
CA CYS A 81 0.40 2.42 6.45
C CYS A 81 0.21 1.53 5.21
N THR A 82 1.25 0.82 4.80
CA THR A 82 1.17 -0.22 3.78
C THR A 82 0.96 -1.56 4.45
N VAL A 83 -0.16 -2.23 4.14
CA VAL A 83 -0.50 -3.56 4.68
C VAL A 83 -0.44 -4.56 3.54
N SER A 84 0.12 -5.73 3.80
CA SER A 84 0.26 -6.80 2.80
C SER A 84 -0.31 -8.11 3.34
N VAL A 85 -1.15 -8.77 2.55
CA VAL A 85 -1.82 -10.03 2.91
C VAL A 85 -1.64 -11.04 1.78
N ALA A 86 -1.19 -12.24 2.13
CA ALA A 86 -1.14 -13.36 1.21
C ALA A 86 -2.53 -13.97 1.01
N ASN A 87 -2.78 -14.56 -0.15
CA ASN A 87 -4.08 -15.12 -0.52
C ASN A 87 -4.48 -16.36 0.32
N ASP A 88 -3.58 -16.90 1.14
CA ASP A 88 -3.88 -17.91 2.16
C ASP A 88 -4.32 -17.32 3.52
N GLY A 89 -4.42 -16.00 3.63
CA GLY A 89 -4.80 -15.28 4.84
C GLY A 89 -3.62 -14.86 5.73
N THR A 90 -2.37 -15.15 5.35
CA THR A 90 -1.21 -14.73 6.13
C THR A 90 -1.00 -13.22 6.03
N LEU A 91 -1.02 -12.54 7.18
CA LEU A 91 -0.66 -11.14 7.29
C LEU A 91 0.87 -10.99 7.31
N LEU A 92 1.40 -10.13 6.46
CA LEU A 92 2.82 -9.75 6.46
C LEU A 92 3.03 -8.51 7.35
N PRO A 93 4.26 -8.28 7.83
CA PRO A 93 4.58 -7.04 8.53
C PRO A 93 4.19 -5.79 7.73
N PHE A 94 3.55 -4.82 8.38
CA PHE A 94 3.19 -3.55 7.77
C PHE A 94 4.39 -2.59 7.71
N GLN A 95 4.28 -1.59 6.86
CA GLN A 95 5.19 -0.45 6.79
C GLN A 95 4.45 0.84 7.12
N ALA A 96 4.92 1.57 8.12
CA ALA A 96 4.39 2.86 8.53
C ALA A 96 5.36 3.99 8.14
N ILE A 97 4.92 4.89 7.26
CA ILE A 97 5.72 5.98 6.69
C ILE A 97 5.22 7.32 7.24
N TYR A 98 6.07 7.92 8.07
CA TYR A 98 5.82 9.18 8.76
C TYR A 98 6.34 10.36 7.94
N LYS A 99 5.64 11.50 8.00
CA LYS A 99 6.12 12.74 7.38
C LYS A 99 7.41 13.21 8.06
N GLY A 100 8.45 13.50 7.26
CA GLY A 100 9.66 14.17 7.73
C GLY A 100 10.96 13.62 7.13
N LEU A 101 12.07 14.31 7.42
CA LEU A 101 13.37 14.09 6.76
C LEU A 101 14.29 13.13 7.49
N THR A 102 14.04 12.87 8.77
CA THR A 102 14.95 12.06 9.61
C THR A 102 14.17 11.17 10.56
N LYS A 103 14.88 10.25 11.22
CA LYS A 103 14.34 9.30 12.21
C LYS A 103 13.60 9.98 13.37
N VAL A 104 13.89 11.25 13.68
CA VAL A 104 13.17 11.98 14.75
C VAL A 104 11.71 12.26 14.41
N SER A 105 11.32 12.08 13.15
CA SER A 105 9.93 12.23 12.67
C SER A 105 9.09 10.96 12.88
N GLN A 106 9.74 9.86 13.26
CA GLN A 106 9.10 8.59 13.59
C GLN A 106 8.65 8.60 15.07
N PRO A 107 7.83 7.63 15.51
CA PRO A 107 7.59 7.40 16.93
C PRO A 107 8.91 7.28 17.70
N ALA A 108 8.97 7.98 18.83
CA ALA A 108 10.16 8.02 19.68
C ALA A 108 10.66 6.61 20.02
N GLU A 109 11.97 6.45 20.21
CA GLU A 109 12.56 5.15 20.56
C GLU A 109 11.94 4.53 21.81
N LYS A 110 11.50 5.37 22.77
CA LYS A 110 10.83 4.97 24.02
C LYS A 110 9.30 4.91 23.90
N ALA A 111 8.74 5.01 22.70
CA ALA A 111 7.31 4.88 22.50
C ALA A 111 6.85 3.47 22.91
N PRO A 112 5.69 3.33 23.58
CA PRO A 112 5.15 2.03 23.93
C PRO A 112 5.05 1.11 22.71
N TYR A 113 5.39 -0.17 22.90
CA TYR A 113 5.29 -1.23 21.90
C TYR A 113 6.19 -1.10 20.66
N ARG A 114 7.12 -0.12 20.63
CA ARG A 114 7.98 0.10 19.47
C ARG A 114 8.95 -1.06 19.24
N GLU A 115 9.53 -1.60 20.31
CA GLU A 115 10.47 -2.71 20.23
C GLU A 115 9.78 -3.99 19.75
N GLU A 116 8.57 -4.23 20.22
CA GLU A 116 7.72 -5.36 19.83
C GLU A 116 7.34 -5.27 18.35
N CYS A 117 6.96 -4.08 17.87
CA CYS A 117 6.71 -3.84 16.44
C CYS A 117 7.94 -4.18 15.58
N ILE A 118 9.12 -3.70 15.97
CA ILE A 118 10.36 -3.96 15.21
C ILE A 118 10.72 -5.44 15.26
N SER A 119 10.56 -6.07 16.42
CA SER A 119 10.83 -7.51 16.60
C SER A 119 9.88 -8.38 15.77
N ALA A 120 8.66 -7.91 15.53
CA ALA A 120 7.70 -8.53 14.62
C ALA A 120 7.98 -8.24 13.12
N GLY A 121 9.05 -7.49 12.81
CA GLY A 121 9.45 -7.15 11.43
C GLY A 121 8.71 -5.95 10.84
N MET A 122 7.95 -5.19 11.64
CA MET A 122 7.23 -4.01 11.15
C MET A 122 8.22 -2.90 10.80
N LEU A 123 8.01 -2.25 9.66
CA LEU A 123 8.86 -1.13 9.23
C LEU A 123 8.29 0.19 9.73
N ILE A 124 9.12 0.97 10.42
CA ILE A 124 8.79 2.32 10.89
C ILE A 124 9.77 3.29 10.24
N GLU A 125 9.26 4.12 9.33
CA GLU A 125 10.08 4.89 8.39
C GLU A 125 9.63 6.34 8.32
N HIS A 126 10.53 7.20 7.85
CA HIS A 126 10.17 8.58 7.51
C HIS A 126 10.20 8.70 5.98
N SER A 127 9.34 9.53 5.41
CA SER A 127 9.18 9.66 3.96
C SER A 127 10.38 10.34 3.28
N GLY A 128 11.28 10.97 4.04
CA GLY A 128 12.34 11.81 3.48
C GLY A 128 11.81 13.10 2.83
N THR A 129 10.54 13.44 3.02
CA THR A 129 9.88 14.60 2.39
C THR A 129 9.00 15.36 3.38
N ASP A 130 8.40 16.46 2.91
CA ASP A 130 7.38 17.22 3.63
C ASP A 130 5.97 16.58 3.55
N THR A 131 5.86 15.38 2.98
CA THR A 131 4.64 14.58 2.91
C THR A 131 4.79 13.27 3.69
N TYR A 132 3.72 12.52 3.90
CA TYR A 132 3.77 11.17 4.51
C TYR A 132 3.62 10.04 3.48
N TRP A 133 3.74 10.36 2.19
CA TRP A 133 3.54 9.39 1.11
C TRP A 133 4.73 8.46 0.94
N ALA A 134 4.47 7.26 0.44
CA ALA A 134 5.51 6.37 -0.02
C ALA A 134 6.29 7.01 -1.19
N ASN A 135 7.50 6.57 -1.43
CA ASN A 135 8.31 7.02 -2.56
C ASN A 135 9.11 5.83 -3.12
N GLN A 136 10.02 6.08 -4.06
CA GLN A 136 10.86 5.01 -4.63
C GLN A 136 11.64 4.26 -3.55
N GLU A 137 12.26 4.97 -2.61
CA GLU A 137 13.07 4.39 -1.54
C GLU A 137 12.23 3.53 -0.59
N THR A 138 11.13 4.08 -0.05
CA THR A 138 10.29 3.34 0.89
C THR A 138 9.63 2.12 0.22
N MET A 139 9.22 2.22 -1.04
CA MET A 139 8.62 1.08 -1.74
C MET A 139 9.65 -0.03 -2.04
N ARG A 140 10.90 0.33 -2.36
CA ARG A 140 11.97 -0.67 -2.50
C ARG A 140 12.27 -1.34 -1.17
N HIS A 141 12.36 -0.56 -0.10
CA HIS A 141 12.60 -1.09 1.24
C HIS A 141 11.49 -2.03 1.71
N LEU A 142 10.21 -1.73 1.42
CA LEU A 142 9.10 -2.66 1.63
C LEU A 142 9.34 -4.00 0.91
N VAL A 143 9.73 -3.95 -0.35
CA VAL A 143 9.96 -5.17 -1.14
C VAL A 143 11.14 -5.96 -0.59
N ASP A 144 12.26 -5.29 -0.33
CA ASP A 144 13.51 -5.92 0.14
C ASP A 144 13.37 -6.53 1.54
N GLN A 145 12.63 -5.88 2.44
CA GLN A 145 12.55 -6.30 3.84
C GLN A 145 11.31 -7.13 4.17
N VAL A 146 10.23 -7.01 3.39
CA VAL A 146 8.95 -7.67 3.71
C VAL A 146 8.53 -8.63 2.61
N ILE A 147 8.37 -8.14 1.37
CA ILE A 147 7.74 -8.93 0.29
C ILE A 147 8.64 -10.08 -0.17
N GLN A 148 9.90 -9.79 -0.53
CA GLN A 148 10.85 -10.77 -1.02
C GLN A 148 11.20 -11.83 0.05
N PRO A 149 11.56 -11.45 1.31
CA PRO A 149 11.84 -12.43 2.36
C PRO A 149 10.64 -13.31 2.69
N TYR A 150 9.42 -12.77 2.64
CA TYR A 150 8.20 -13.58 2.80
C TYR A 150 8.11 -14.66 1.72
N PHE A 151 8.29 -14.29 0.44
CA PHE A 151 8.23 -15.28 -0.64
C PHE A 151 9.34 -16.32 -0.55
N ASP A 152 10.58 -15.92 -0.27
CA ASP A 152 11.71 -16.85 -0.15
C ASP A 152 11.44 -17.90 0.93
N ARG A 153 10.99 -17.46 2.11
CA ARG A 153 10.59 -18.36 3.20
C ARG A 153 9.46 -19.30 2.78
N ARG A 154 8.42 -18.79 2.13
CA ARG A 154 7.28 -19.63 1.71
C ARG A 154 7.63 -20.61 0.59
N ILE A 155 8.53 -20.24 -0.32
CA ILE A 155 9.07 -21.14 -1.34
C ILE A 155 9.80 -22.32 -0.68
N GLU A 156 10.64 -22.04 0.32
CA GLU A 156 11.36 -23.06 1.08
C GLU A 156 10.40 -23.97 1.87
N GLU A 157 9.47 -23.40 2.63
CA GLU A 157 8.46 -24.14 3.41
C GLU A 157 7.60 -25.08 2.55
N LEU A 158 7.35 -24.71 1.29
CA LEU A 158 6.56 -25.50 0.34
C LEU A 158 7.42 -26.48 -0.48
N GLY A 159 8.75 -26.49 -0.31
CA GLY A 159 9.67 -27.33 -1.07
C GLY A 159 9.71 -26.99 -2.57
N LEU A 160 9.46 -25.72 -2.93
CA LEU A 160 9.40 -25.24 -4.31
C LEU A 160 10.79 -24.81 -4.80
N PRO A 161 11.04 -24.80 -6.13
CA PRO A 161 12.32 -24.33 -6.66
C PRO A 161 12.53 -22.84 -6.38
N ALA A 162 13.79 -22.43 -6.15
CA ALA A 162 14.13 -21.01 -5.94
C ALA A 162 13.76 -20.08 -7.11
N THR A 163 13.46 -20.64 -8.29
CA THR A 163 12.98 -19.92 -9.47
C THR A 163 11.45 -19.80 -9.55
N GLN A 164 10.72 -20.33 -8.56
CA GLN A 164 9.27 -20.28 -8.47
C GLN A 164 8.77 -18.85 -8.59
N LYS A 165 7.78 -18.63 -9.46
CA LYS A 165 7.16 -17.31 -9.60
C LYS A 165 6.14 -17.05 -8.51
N CYS A 166 6.10 -15.79 -8.09
CA CYS A 166 5.17 -15.24 -7.12
C CYS A 166 4.39 -14.08 -7.76
N ILE A 167 3.22 -13.75 -7.23
CA ILE A 167 2.46 -12.55 -7.62
C ILE A 167 2.49 -11.57 -6.47
N TRP A 168 2.86 -10.33 -6.78
CA TRP A 168 2.61 -9.20 -5.90
C TRP A 168 1.67 -8.23 -6.62
N GLN A 169 0.48 -8.04 -6.05
CA GLN A 169 -0.55 -7.16 -6.60
C GLN A 169 -0.70 -5.90 -5.75
N ILE A 170 -0.59 -4.74 -6.39
CA ILE A 170 -0.72 -3.42 -5.75
C ILE A 170 -1.56 -2.46 -6.59
N ASP A 171 -1.94 -1.33 -6.02
CA ASP A 171 -2.69 -0.29 -6.73
C ASP A 171 -1.84 0.38 -7.83
N ALA A 172 -2.53 0.93 -8.83
CA ALA A 172 -1.93 1.57 -10.00
C ALA A 172 -1.47 3.02 -9.73
N TRP A 173 -0.65 3.23 -8.70
CA TRP A 173 -0.14 4.55 -8.34
C TRP A 173 1.12 4.98 -9.12
N SER A 174 1.47 6.27 -9.09
CA SER A 174 2.53 6.86 -9.93
C SER A 174 3.92 6.28 -9.65
N VAL A 175 4.27 6.06 -8.38
CA VAL A 175 5.54 5.42 -7.98
C VAL A 175 5.58 3.97 -8.45
N HIS A 176 4.50 3.21 -8.23
CA HIS A 176 4.40 1.79 -8.56
C HIS A 176 4.50 1.54 -10.08
N ARG A 177 3.90 2.44 -10.88
CA ARG A 177 3.92 2.37 -12.34
C ARG A 177 5.14 3.01 -12.98
N SER A 178 6.01 3.68 -12.20
CA SER A 178 7.18 4.34 -12.76
C SER A 178 8.07 3.34 -13.51
N GLU A 179 8.72 3.79 -14.57
CA GLU A 179 9.70 2.95 -15.27
C GLU A 179 10.86 2.56 -14.35
N GLU A 180 11.28 3.49 -13.50
CA GLU A 180 12.33 3.28 -12.52
C GLU A 180 12.02 2.10 -11.58
N PHE A 181 10.84 2.09 -10.95
CA PHE A 181 10.43 1.04 -10.02
C PHE A 181 10.28 -0.30 -10.73
N ARG A 182 9.63 -0.32 -11.90
CA ARG A 182 9.41 -1.54 -12.68
C ARG A 182 10.71 -2.13 -13.22
N THR A 183 11.68 -1.28 -13.58
CA THR A 183 13.00 -1.72 -14.05
C THR A 183 13.79 -2.33 -12.90
N TRP A 184 13.77 -1.68 -11.74
CA TRP A 184 14.37 -2.21 -10.52
C TRP A 184 13.76 -3.56 -10.11
N MET A 185 12.43 -3.69 -10.05
CA MET A 185 11.74 -4.96 -9.78
C MET A 185 12.17 -6.07 -10.74
N LYS A 186 12.23 -5.79 -12.05
CA LYS A 186 12.66 -6.78 -13.06
C LYS A 186 14.12 -7.20 -12.89
N LYS A 187 14.98 -6.30 -12.42
CA LYS A 187 16.42 -6.56 -12.27
C LYS A 187 16.72 -7.33 -10.99
N GLU A 188 16.19 -6.87 -9.86
CA GLU A 188 16.52 -7.38 -8.53
C GLU A 188 15.54 -8.49 -8.05
N HIS A 189 14.26 -8.44 -8.44
CA HIS A 189 13.21 -9.36 -7.99
C HIS A 189 12.58 -10.15 -9.13
N LYS A 190 13.42 -10.84 -9.92
CA LYS A 190 13.04 -11.54 -11.17
C LYS A 190 11.90 -12.56 -11.04
N ASN A 191 11.65 -13.05 -9.84
CA ASN A 191 10.62 -14.06 -9.58
C ASN A 191 9.28 -13.48 -9.11
N ILE A 192 9.24 -12.18 -8.81
CA ILE A 192 8.00 -11.50 -8.45
C ILE A 192 7.36 -10.91 -9.70
N ILE A 193 6.18 -11.40 -10.03
CA ILE A 193 5.32 -10.85 -11.07
C ILE A 193 4.52 -9.70 -10.46
N LEU A 194 4.90 -8.47 -10.81
CA LEU A 194 4.19 -7.27 -10.39
C LEU A 194 2.89 -7.10 -11.19
N MET A 195 1.76 -7.13 -10.49
CA MET A 195 0.41 -6.95 -11.04
C MET A 195 -0.24 -5.70 -10.44
N PHE A 196 -1.12 -5.06 -11.22
CA PHE A 196 -1.80 -3.85 -10.77
C PHE A 196 -3.31 -4.07 -10.67
N VAL A 197 -3.93 -3.56 -9.61
CA VAL A 197 -5.37 -3.32 -9.59
C VAL A 197 -5.69 -2.23 -10.63
N PRO A 198 -6.70 -2.41 -11.50
CA PRO A 198 -7.07 -1.39 -12.46
C PRO A 198 -7.41 -0.05 -11.80
N GLY A 199 -6.98 1.05 -12.41
CA GLY A 199 -7.16 2.38 -11.84
C GLY A 199 -8.64 2.73 -11.70
N GLY A 200 -9.04 3.19 -10.51
CA GLY A 200 -10.44 3.54 -10.23
C GLY A 200 -11.40 2.35 -10.21
N CYS A 201 -10.89 1.15 -10.01
CA CYS A 201 -11.67 -0.09 -9.86
C CYS A 201 -11.45 -0.74 -8.48
N THR A 202 -11.01 0.06 -7.50
CA THR A 202 -10.86 -0.28 -6.07
C THR A 202 -12.11 0.11 -5.29
#